data_AF-A0A978TGA2-F1
#
_entry.id   AF-A0A978TGA2-F1
#
_cell.length_a   1.000
_cell.length_b   1.000
_cell.length_c   1.000
_cell.angle_alpha   90.00
_cell.angle_beta   90.00
_cell.angle_gamma   90.00
#
_symmetry.space_group_name_H-M   'P 1'
#
loop_
_entity.id
_entity.type
_entity.pdbx_description
1 polymer ?
#
loop_
_entity_poly.entity_id
_entity_poly.type
_entity_poly.pdbx_seq_one_letter_code
_entity_poly.pdbx_strand_id
1 'polypeptide(L)'
;YLGPQPRLLTRYRLTDSITLYHRIQEDYMAWAERTGGSVVELHAYCYKEREFPTQADLLDTFEAELYEIVPSLQGAKVLHRQLVNQKNFAGFPPGSFANRPQTTTQAPNLLFAGDWVRMPFPCGLMERAVSSGLLAANAILQGEGVQRRPILSVNPEGVLKI
;
A
#
# COMPACT_ATOMS: atom_id res chain seq x y z
N TYR A 1 -0.18 -23.66 -9.59
CA TYR A 1 0.85 -22.62 -9.78
C TYR A 1 0.17 -21.25 -9.77
N LEU A 2 0.22 -20.59 -8.60
CA LEU A 2 -0.37 -19.30 -8.22
C LEU A 2 -1.84 -19.02 -8.66
N GLY A 3 -2.86 -19.49 -7.93
CA GLY A 3 -4.25 -18.97 -8.03
C GLY A 3 -4.40 -17.43 -7.96
N PRO A 4 -5.60 -16.88 -8.23
CA PRO A 4 -5.80 -15.51 -8.71
C PRO A 4 -5.42 -14.39 -7.72
N GLN A 5 -5.32 -14.68 -6.43
CA GLN A 5 -5.09 -13.65 -5.43
C GLN A 5 -3.60 -13.28 -5.28
N PRO A 6 -3.29 -12.00 -4.97
CA PRO A 6 -1.98 -11.59 -4.47
C PRO A 6 -1.54 -12.48 -3.29
N ARG A 7 -0.25 -12.78 -3.21
CA ARG A 7 0.31 -13.56 -2.09
C ARG A 7 1.38 -12.78 -1.38
N LEU A 8 1.32 -12.81 -0.05
CA LEU A 8 2.45 -12.48 0.79
C LEU A 8 3.42 -13.67 0.80
N LEU A 9 4.70 -13.37 0.61
CA LEU A 9 5.81 -14.30 0.58
C LEU A 9 6.78 -13.91 1.70
N THR A 10 7.32 -14.90 2.42
CA THR A 10 8.20 -14.65 3.57
C THR A 10 9.58 -15.30 3.43
N ARG A 11 9.85 -15.93 2.28
CA ARG A 11 11.05 -16.74 2.05
C ARG A 11 12.12 -16.05 1.18
N TYR A 12 11.78 -14.94 0.54
CA TYR A 12 12.66 -14.26 -0.40
C TYR A 12 13.42 -13.12 0.28
N ARG A 13 14.56 -12.74 -0.31
CA ARG A 13 15.45 -11.73 0.25
C ARG A 13 14.86 -10.33 0.09
N LEU A 14 14.17 -10.07 -1.03
CA LEU A 14 13.54 -8.78 -1.32
C LEU A 14 12.03 -8.88 -1.49
N THR A 15 11.53 -9.91 -2.18
CA THR A 15 10.11 -10.00 -2.55
C THR A 15 9.23 -10.37 -1.37
N ASP A 16 8.38 -9.43 -0.95
CA ASP A 16 7.34 -9.66 0.05
C ASP A 16 6.01 -10.08 -0.58
N SER A 17 5.72 -9.68 -1.82
CA SER A 17 4.51 -10.15 -2.49
C SER A 17 4.63 -10.20 -4.01
N ILE A 18 3.78 -11.04 -4.60
CA ILE A 18 3.62 -11.16 -6.06
C ILE A 18 2.15 -11.05 -6.43
N THR A 19 1.88 -10.27 -7.48
CA THR A 19 0.55 -10.08 -8.05
C THR A 19 0.56 -10.39 -9.54
N LEU A 20 -0.41 -11.19 -9.99
CA LEU A 20 -0.59 -11.57 -11.38
C LEU A 20 -1.77 -10.80 -11.97
N TYR A 21 -1.54 -9.57 -12.43
CA TYR A 21 -2.60 -8.67 -12.91
C TYR A 21 -3.47 -9.27 -14.01
N HIS A 22 -2.85 -10.06 -14.89
CA HIS A 22 -3.54 -10.80 -15.96
C HIS A 22 -4.52 -11.88 -15.48
N ARG A 23 -4.72 -12.04 -14.16
CA ARG A 23 -5.70 -12.96 -13.56
C ARG A 23 -6.79 -12.26 -12.75
N ILE A 24 -6.69 -10.94 -12.54
CA ILE A 24 -7.57 -10.21 -11.61
C ILE A 24 -8.16 -8.92 -12.19
N GLN A 25 -7.54 -8.33 -13.21
CA GLN A 25 -7.95 -7.04 -13.73
C GLN A 25 -8.22 -7.15 -15.23
N GLU A 26 -9.43 -6.70 -15.61
CA GLU A 26 -10.07 -6.99 -16.90
C GLU A 26 -9.18 -6.65 -18.10
N ASP A 27 -8.56 -5.46 -18.11
CA ASP A 27 -7.70 -5.01 -19.21
C ASP A 27 -6.50 -5.94 -19.43
N TYR A 28 -5.88 -6.40 -18.35
CA TYR A 28 -4.71 -7.27 -18.41
C TYR A 28 -5.10 -8.72 -18.74
N MET A 29 -6.28 -9.17 -18.31
CA MET A 29 -6.84 -10.46 -18.71
C MET A 29 -7.08 -10.50 -20.22
N ALA A 30 -7.80 -9.50 -20.76
CA ALA A 30 -8.09 -9.40 -22.19
C ALA A 30 -6.82 -9.27 -23.05
N TRP A 31 -5.80 -8.58 -22.55
CA TRP A 31 -4.50 -8.51 -23.22
C TRP A 31 -3.76 -9.85 -23.21
N ALA A 32 -3.76 -10.57 -22.09
CA ALA A 32 -3.12 -11.88 -21.96
C ALA A 32 -3.80 -12.94 -22.85
N GLU A 33 -5.13 -12.95 -22.93
CA GLU A 33 -5.88 -13.86 -23.82
C GLU A 33 -5.52 -13.65 -25.30
N ARG A 34 -5.33 -12.39 -25.71
CA ARG A 34 -4.98 -12.05 -27.10
C ARG A 34 -3.51 -12.33 -27.45
N THR A 35 -2.60 -12.24 -26.49
CA THR A 35 -1.15 -12.27 -26.75
C THR A 35 -0.44 -13.51 -26.22
N GLY A 36 -1.08 -14.27 -25.33
CA GLY A 36 -0.42 -15.29 -24.52
C GLY A 36 0.54 -14.72 -23.47
N GLY A 37 0.56 -13.40 -23.26
CA GLY A 37 1.46 -12.72 -22.34
C GLY A 37 1.04 -12.79 -20.87
N SER A 38 1.86 -12.23 -19.98
CA SER A 38 1.57 -12.09 -18.56
C SER A 38 2.01 -10.73 -18.05
N VAL A 39 1.22 -10.12 -17.17
CA VAL A 39 1.61 -8.94 -16.39
C VAL A 39 1.77 -9.35 -14.94
N VAL A 40 2.96 -9.09 -14.39
CA VAL A 40 3.39 -9.52 -13.05
C VAL A 40 4.00 -8.34 -12.32
N GLU A 41 3.60 -8.14 -11.07
CA GLU A 41 4.21 -7.21 -10.13
C GLU A 41 4.83 -7.97 -8.97
N LEU A 42 6.05 -7.60 -8.61
CA LEU A 42 6.68 -7.97 -7.35
C LEU A 42 6.78 -6.72 -6.48
N HIS A 43 6.56 -6.89 -5.18
CA HIS A 43 6.54 -5.79 -4.24
C HIS A 43 7.40 -6.12 -3.02
N ALA A 44 8.11 -5.11 -2.51
CA ALA A 44 8.86 -5.17 -1.25
C ALA A 44 8.45 -4.01 -0.33
N TYR A 45 8.34 -4.29 0.95
CA TYR A 45 8.02 -3.31 2.00
C TYR A 45 9.25 -3.08 2.87
N CYS A 46 9.57 -1.81 3.15
CA CYS A 46 10.59 -1.43 4.14
C CYS A 46 11.94 -2.15 3.98
N TYR A 47 12.39 -2.41 2.75
CA TYR A 47 13.66 -3.09 2.49
C TYR A 47 14.85 -2.26 3.02
N LYS A 48 15.96 -2.94 3.34
CA LYS A 48 17.16 -2.28 3.88
C LYS A 48 18.00 -1.72 2.72
N GLU A 49 18.00 -0.40 2.55
CA GLU A 49 18.73 0.27 1.47
C GLU A 49 20.22 -0.08 1.40
N ARG A 50 20.87 -0.29 2.56
CA ARG A 50 22.27 -0.73 2.61
C ARG A 50 22.54 -2.07 1.89
N GLU A 51 21.52 -2.92 1.76
CA GLU A 51 21.61 -4.24 1.11
C GLU A 51 21.29 -4.16 -0.40
N PHE A 52 20.72 -3.03 -0.84
CA PHE A 52 20.30 -2.75 -2.21
C PHE A 52 20.63 -1.29 -2.55
N PRO A 53 21.93 -0.94 -2.70
CA PRO A 53 22.38 0.44 -2.81
C PRO A 53 21.95 1.10 -4.14
N THR A 54 21.65 0.32 -5.18
CA THR A 54 21.22 0.84 -6.48
C THR A 54 19.86 0.30 -6.91
N GLN A 55 19.22 1.00 -7.84
CA GLN A 55 17.98 0.51 -8.49
C GLN A 55 18.21 -0.77 -9.31
N ALA A 56 19.43 -0.96 -9.84
CA ALA A 56 19.78 -2.18 -10.55
C ALA A 56 19.79 -3.38 -9.59
N ASP A 57 20.37 -3.24 -8.40
CA ASP A 57 20.38 -4.32 -7.39
C ASP A 57 18.96 -4.79 -7.02
N LEU A 58 18.01 -3.85 -6.92
CA LEU A 58 16.60 -4.14 -6.68
C LEU A 58 15.98 -4.93 -7.85
N LEU A 59 16.14 -4.41 -9.06
CA LEU A 59 15.59 -5.03 -10.27
C LEU A 59 16.14 -6.43 -10.51
N ASP A 60 17.45 -6.61 -10.41
CA ASP A 60 18.12 -7.88 -10.63
C ASP A 60 17.70 -8.91 -9.57
N THR A 61 17.53 -8.48 -8.31
CA THR A 61 17.04 -9.36 -7.24
C THR A 61 15.57 -9.75 -7.45
N PHE A 62 14.70 -8.79 -7.78
CA PHE A 62 13.30 -9.11 -8.10
C PHE A 62 13.18 -10.07 -9.29
N GLU A 63 14.00 -9.88 -10.33
CA GLU A 63 13.98 -10.75 -11.50
C GLU A 63 14.47 -12.17 -11.17
N ALA A 64 15.56 -12.30 -10.42
CA ALA A 64 16.03 -13.60 -9.95
C ALA A 64 14.96 -14.33 -9.12
N GLU A 65 14.35 -13.63 -8.16
CA GLU A 65 13.30 -14.18 -7.30
C GLU A 65 12.02 -14.49 -8.09
N LEU A 66 11.65 -13.69 -9.10
CA LEU A 66 10.52 -13.98 -9.99
C LEU A 66 10.70 -15.35 -10.66
N TYR A 67 11.88 -15.66 -11.17
CA TYR A 67 12.14 -16.94 -11.83
C TYR A 67 12.20 -18.11 -10.85
N GLU A 68 12.50 -17.87 -9.58
CA GLU A 68 12.34 -18.88 -8.52
C GLU A 68 10.86 -19.11 -8.17
N ILE A 69 10.07 -18.03 -8.08
CA ILE A 69 8.64 -18.08 -7.74
C ILE A 69 7.82 -18.68 -8.88
N VAL A 70 8.14 -18.30 -10.13
CA VAL A 70 7.43 -18.69 -11.36
C VAL A 70 8.44 -19.21 -12.40
N PRO A 71 8.95 -20.45 -12.24
CA PRO A 71 9.99 -21.00 -13.13
C PRO A 71 9.60 -21.05 -14.61
N SER A 72 8.30 -21.14 -14.93
CA SER A 72 7.81 -21.13 -16.31
C SER A 72 8.05 -19.81 -17.06
N LEU A 73 8.41 -18.74 -16.35
CA LEU A 73 8.81 -17.46 -16.97
C LEU A 73 10.29 -17.41 -17.35
N GLN A 74 11.09 -18.41 -16.98
CA GLN A 74 12.49 -18.47 -17.41
C GLN A 74 12.57 -18.50 -18.94
N GLY A 75 13.34 -17.56 -19.52
CA GLY A 75 13.46 -17.40 -20.97
C GLY A 75 12.29 -16.70 -21.64
N ALA A 76 11.27 -16.25 -20.89
CA ALA A 76 10.21 -15.42 -21.44
C ALA A 76 10.77 -14.09 -21.95
N LYS A 77 10.25 -13.60 -23.08
CA LYS A 77 10.64 -12.29 -23.60
C LYS A 77 10.00 -11.19 -22.75
N VAL A 78 10.84 -10.44 -22.05
CA VAL A 78 10.41 -9.25 -21.31
C VAL A 78 10.05 -8.14 -22.30
N LEU A 79 8.76 -7.78 -22.36
CA LEU A 79 8.28 -6.70 -23.24
C LEU A 79 8.42 -5.32 -22.63
N HIS A 80 8.30 -5.22 -21.31
CA HIS A 80 8.39 -3.98 -20.57
C HIS A 80 8.83 -4.25 -19.13
N ARG A 81 9.58 -3.30 -18.54
CA ARG A 81 9.96 -3.30 -17.12
C ARG A 81 9.79 -1.89 -16.57
N GLN A 82 9.27 -1.82 -15.36
CA GLN A 82 9.15 -0.57 -14.62
C GLN A 82 9.49 -0.82 -13.15
N LEU A 83 10.39 0.01 -12.60
CA LEU A 83 10.62 0.09 -11.17
C LEU A 83 10.00 1.39 -10.65
N VAL A 84 9.15 1.28 -9.63
CA VAL A 84 8.67 2.43 -8.88
C VAL A 84 9.19 2.31 -7.47
N ASN A 85 10.05 3.24 -7.07
CA ASN A 85 10.64 3.27 -5.74
C ASN A 85 10.56 4.70 -5.20
N GLN A 86 9.70 4.91 -4.20
CA GLN A 86 9.36 6.24 -3.66
C GLN A 86 9.47 6.24 -2.15
N LYS A 87 9.92 7.36 -1.58
CA LYS A 87 10.04 7.59 -0.12
C LYS A 87 9.03 8.62 0.38
N ASN A 88 7.78 8.49 -0.05
CA ASN A 88 6.71 9.47 0.17
C ASN A 88 5.52 8.94 0.98
N PHE A 89 5.61 7.73 1.52
CA PHE A 89 4.59 7.15 2.39
C PHE A 89 4.88 7.44 3.86
N ALA A 90 3.85 7.70 4.66
CA ALA A 90 4.02 7.87 6.09
C ALA A 90 4.47 6.54 6.74
N GLY A 91 5.63 6.54 7.42
CA GLY A 91 6.07 5.40 8.23
C GLY A 91 5.42 5.39 9.60
N PHE A 92 5.12 4.22 10.18
CA PHE A 92 4.44 4.06 11.49
C PHE A 92 5.28 3.29 12.52
N PRO A 93 6.46 3.80 12.93
CA PRO A 93 7.27 3.10 13.91
C PRO A 93 6.59 3.04 15.28
N PRO A 94 6.88 2.02 16.12
CA PRO A 94 6.37 1.93 17.48
C PRO A 94 6.58 3.22 18.27
N GLY A 95 5.57 3.64 19.05
CA GLY A 95 5.60 4.87 19.85
C GLY A 95 5.38 6.18 19.07
N SER A 96 5.34 6.17 17.73
CA SER A 96 5.17 7.40 16.93
C SER A 96 3.79 8.05 17.03
N PHE A 97 2.79 7.33 17.52
CA PHE A 97 1.39 7.78 17.50
C PHE A 97 1.16 9.10 18.26
N ALA A 98 1.82 9.28 19.41
CA ALA A 98 1.67 10.48 20.24
C ALA A 98 2.23 11.74 19.57
N ASN A 99 3.25 11.59 18.70
CA ASN A 99 3.92 12.69 18.02
C ASN A 99 3.23 13.10 16.71
N ARG A 100 2.16 12.39 16.31
CA ARG A 100 1.41 12.74 15.11
C ARG A 100 0.44 13.88 15.39
N PRO A 101 0.34 14.85 14.47
CA PRO A 101 -0.62 15.92 14.61
C PRO A 101 -2.05 15.40 14.46
N GLN A 102 -2.96 16.05 15.15
CA GLN A 102 -4.40 15.81 15.01
C GLN A 102 -4.96 16.55 13.80
N THR A 103 -6.17 16.16 13.37
CA THR A 103 -6.89 16.83 12.28
C THR A 103 -7.15 18.31 12.56
N THR A 104 -7.61 18.63 13.78
CA THR A 104 -7.88 20.01 14.21
C THR A 104 -6.63 20.63 14.82
N THR A 105 -6.38 21.90 14.50
CA THR A 105 -5.25 22.67 15.03
C THR A 105 -5.72 23.82 15.92
N GLN A 106 -4.80 24.54 16.54
CA GLN A 106 -5.11 25.76 17.28
C GLN A 106 -5.47 26.95 16.36
N ALA A 107 -5.14 26.87 15.07
CA ALA A 107 -5.53 27.88 14.09
C ALA A 107 -6.92 27.52 13.51
N PRO A 108 -7.93 28.40 13.63
CA PRO A 108 -9.33 28.05 13.42
C PRO A 108 -9.69 27.62 11.99
N ASN A 109 -8.91 28.04 11.00
CA ASN A 109 -9.11 27.76 9.58
C ASN A 109 -8.03 26.86 8.98
N LEU A 110 -7.25 26.17 9.82
CA LEU A 110 -6.21 25.24 9.39
C LEU A 110 -6.50 23.85 9.94
N LEU A 111 -6.71 22.90 9.02
CA LEU A 111 -6.92 21.49 9.33
C LEU A 111 -5.92 20.62 8.59
N PHE A 112 -5.60 19.46 9.17
CA PHE A 112 -4.72 18.48 8.57
C PHE A 112 -5.49 17.23 8.11
N ALA A 113 -5.17 16.80 6.89
CA ALA A 113 -5.61 15.55 6.31
C ALA A 113 -4.43 14.88 5.59
N GLY A 114 -4.45 13.56 5.54
CA GLY A 114 -3.40 12.71 5.02
C GLY A 114 -3.17 11.49 5.89
N ASP A 115 -2.49 10.49 5.33
CA ASP A 115 -2.13 9.25 6.02
C ASP A 115 -1.26 9.49 7.26
N TRP A 116 -0.44 10.54 7.27
CA TRP A 116 0.44 10.95 8.37
C TRP A 116 -0.29 11.47 9.61
N VAL A 117 -1.55 11.90 9.48
CA VAL A 117 -2.36 12.48 10.58
C VAL A 117 -2.76 11.41 11.59
N ARG A 118 -2.85 11.79 12.86
CA ARG A 118 -3.32 10.93 13.95
C ARG A 118 -4.79 10.60 13.78
N MET A 119 -5.11 9.31 13.70
CA MET A 119 -6.48 8.82 13.54
C MET A 119 -7.08 8.36 14.89
N PRO A 120 -8.38 8.62 15.14
CA PRO A 120 -9.04 8.19 16.37
C PRO A 120 -9.49 6.72 16.36
N PHE A 121 -9.28 6.01 15.25
CA PHE A 121 -9.60 4.59 15.06
C PHE A 121 -8.52 3.88 14.23
N PRO A 122 -8.39 2.54 14.32
CA PRO A 122 -7.50 1.77 13.46
C PRO A 122 -7.91 1.90 11.99
N CYS A 123 -6.94 2.13 11.11
CA CYS A 123 -7.16 2.21 9.65
C CYS A 123 -5.85 2.01 8.88
N GLY A 124 -5.94 1.47 7.67
CA GLY A 124 -4.81 1.26 6.74
C GLY A 124 -4.39 2.53 6.00
N LEU A 125 -3.26 2.54 5.28
CA LEU A 125 -2.69 3.77 4.68
C LEU A 125 -3.68 4.58 3.81
N MET A 126 -4.26 3.94 2.79
CA MET A 126 -5.23 4.61 1.90
C MET A 126 -6.50 5.03 2.67
N GLU A 127 -6.99 4.16 3.56
CA GLU A 127 -8.14 4.42 4.41
C GLU A 127 -7.89 5.63 5.34
N ARG A 128 -6.69 5.77 5.91
CA ARG A 128 -6.27 6.91 6.74
C ARG A 128 -6.30 8.21 5.95
N ALA A 129 -5.76 8.22 4.73
CA ALA A 129 -5.76 9.40 3.88
C ALA A 129 -7.19 9.88 3.60
N VAL A 130 -8.09 8.96 3.26
CA VAL A 130 -9.51 9.26 3.03
C VAL A 130 -10.21 9.70 4.32
N SER A 131 -10.06 8.90 5.39
CA SER A 131 -10.76 9.11 6.66
C SER A 131 -10.35 10.39 7.36
N SER A 132 -9.07 10.77 7.31
CA SER A 132 -8.59 12.06 7.83
C SER A 132 -9.17 13.24 7.05
N GLY A 133 -9.33 13.12 5.74
CA GLY A 133 -10.04 14.10 4.92
C GLY A 133 -11.50 14.24 5.32
N LEU A 134 -12.19 13.13 5.58
CA LEU A 134 -13.56 13.13 6.10
C LEU A 134 -13.66 13.76 7.50
N LEU A 135 -12.69 13.50 8.38
CA LEU A 135 -12.61 14.14 9.69
C LEU A 135 -12.40 15.65 9.58
N ALA A 136 -11.53 16.10 8.66
CA ALA A 136 -11.30 17.52 8.42
C ALA A 136 -12.58 18.19 7.89
N ALA A 137 -13.25 17.58 6.91
CA ALA A 137 -14.54 18.06 6.42
C ALA A 137 -15.60 18.12 7.53
N ASN A 138 -15.68 17.10 8.39
CA ASN A 138 -16.60 17.08 9.53
C ASN A 138 -16.33 18.18 10.55
N ALA A 139 -15.07 18.55 10.77
CA ALA A 139 -14.73 19.67 11.65
C ALA A 139 -15.19 21.02 11.07
N ILE A 140 -15.09 21.21 9.75
CA ILE A 140 -15.65 22.38 9.06
C ILE A 140 -17.18 22.40 9.19
N LEU A 141 -17.84 21.28 8.86
CA LEU A 141 -19.31 21.17 8.95
C LEU A 141 -19.82 21.47 10.37
N GLN A 142 -19.07 21.04 11.39
CA GLN A 142 -19.38 21.35 12.78
C GLN A 142 -19.27 22.85 13.11
N GLY A 143 -18.24 23.52 12.59
CA GLY A 143 -18.07 24.97 12.76
C GLY A 143 -19.18 25.79 12.09
N GLU A 144 -19.67 25.31 10.94
CA GLU A 144 -20.79 25.91 10.20
C GLU A 144 -22.18 25.51 10.74
N GLY A 145 -22.24 24.69 11.81
CA GLY A 145 -23.50 24.27 12.41
C GLY A 145 -24.34 23.32 11.55
N VAL A 146 -23.74 22.66 10.57
CA VAL A 146 -24.42 21.73 9.65
C VAL A 146 -24.11 20.27 9.98
N GLN A 147 -24.91 19.36 9.41
CA GLN A 147 -24.82 17.93 9.69
C GLN A 147 -23.46 17.34 9.24
N ARG A 148 -22.81 16.61 10.15
CA ARG A 148 -21.59 15.84 9.88
C ARG A 148 -21.91 14.52 9.17
N ARG A 149 -20.96 14.02 8.38
CA ARG A 149 -21.02 12.69 7.77
C ARG A 149 -20.63 11.60 8.79
N PRO A 150 -21.35 10.47 8.86
CA PRO A 150 -20.88 9.32 9.62
C PRO A 150 -19.58 8.77 9.02
N ILE A 151 -18.65 8.37 9.89
CA ILE A 151 -17.43 7.67 9.50
C ILE A 151 -17.56 6.24 10.01
N LEU A 152 -17.48 5.29 9.09
CA LEU A 152 -17.51 3.87 9.41
C LEU A 152 -16.09 3.43 9.76
N SER A 153 -15.93 2.80 10.92
CA SER A 153 -14.65 2.23 11.35
C SER A 153 -14.89 0.90 12.05
N VAL A 154 -13.83 0.12 12.18
CA VAL A 154 -13.83 -1.07 13.05
C VAL A 154 -13.83 -0.65 14.53
N ASN A 155 -14.23 -1.58 15.41
CA ASN A 155 -14.09 -1.36 16.85
C ASN A 155 -12.60 -1.23 17.22
N PRO A 156 -12.23 -0.26 18.07
CA PRO A 156 -10.84 -0.07 18.48
C PRO A 156 -10.34 -1.19 19.41
N GLU A 157 -11.26 -1.92 20.06
CA GLU A 157 -10.97 -3.07 20.91
C GLU A 157 -11.49 -4.35 20.27
N GLY A 158 -10.68 -5.41 20.34
CA GLY A 158 -11.09 -6.75 19.95
C GLY A 158 -12.08 -7.36 20.95
N VAL A 159 -12.74 -8.44 20.54
CA VAL A 159 -13.65 -9.22 21.40
C VAL A 159 -12.94 -9.92 22.57
N LEU A 160 -11.63 -10.13 22.46
CA LEU A 160 -10.81 -10.70 23.51
C LEU A 160 -10.25 -9.59 24.39
N LYS A 161 -10.73 -9.51 25.64
CA LYS A 161 -10.12 -8.71 26.70
C LYS A 161 -9.19 -9.64 27.49
N ILE A 162 -7.88 -9.39 27.40
CA ILE A 162 -6.84 -10.08 28.18
C ILE A 162 -6.57 -9.26 29.43
#